data_AF-A0A927KEJ0-F1
#
_entry.id   AF-A0A927KEJ0-F1
#
_cell.length_a   1.000
_cell.length_b   1.000
_cell.length_c   1.000
_cell.angle_alpha   90.00
_cell.angle_beta   90.00
_cell.angle_gamma   90.00
#
_symmetry.space_group_name_H-M   'P 1'
#
loop_
_entity.id
_entity.type
_entity.pdbx_description
1 polymer ?
#
loop_
_entity_poly.entity_id
_entity_poly.type
_entity_poly.pdbx_seq_one_letter_code
_entity_poly.pdbx_strand_id
1 'polypeptide(L)'
;MNIMAFFGRRDDSASVAKNRLKILLEHERGGNSSSDAKLISSLREDILAVVARHINIDPDAVHLEMDRTGDTTTLGIDIELPDTDIRKSA
;
A
#
# COMPACT_ATOMS: atom_id res chain seq x y z
N MET A 1 4.80 4.68 -14.78
CA MET A 1 5.98 4.29 -13.99
C MET A 1 5.75 2.87 -13.49
N ASN A 2 6.78 2.03 -13.47
CA ASN A 2 6.65 0.60 -13.18
C ASN A 2 6.50 0.39 -11.65
N ILE A 3 5.32 -0.02 -11.18
CA ILE A 3 5.03 -0.20 -9.74
C ILE A 3 5.97 -1.22 -9.08
N MET A 4 6.47 -2.20 -9.85
CA MET A 4 7.46 -3.17 -9.38
C MET A 4 8.80 -2.53 -8.99
N ALA A 5 9.17 -1.39 -9.58
CA ALA A 5 10.36 -0.64 -9.19
C ALA A 5 10.22 -0.01 -7.79
N PHE A 6 8.98 0.24 -7.33
CA PHE A 6 8.68 0.74 -5.99
C PHE A 6 8.90 -0.33 -4.89
N PHE A 7 8.82 -1.61 -5.27
CA PHE A 7 9.13 -2.75 -4.41
C PHE A 7 10.59 -3.20 -4.51
N GLY A 8 11.33 -2.74 -5.52
CA GLY A 8 12.76 -3.02 -5.71
C GLY A 8 13.65 -2.32 -4.66
N ARG A 9 14.61 -3.08 -4.11
CA ARG A 9 15.58 -2.65 -3.09
C ARG A 9 16.29 -1.35 -3.51
N ARG A 10 16.17 -0.31 -2.68
CA ARG A 10 17.11 0.81 -2.62
C ARG A 10 18.22 0.43 -1.65
N ASP A 11 19.47 0.56 -2.09
CA ASP A 11 20.66 0.38 -1.25
C ASP A 11 20.64 1.38 -0.10
N ASP A 12 20.33 0.92 1.13
CA ASP A 12 20.37 1.75 2.33
C ASP A 12 21.63 1.45 3.14
N SER A 13 22.73 2.10 2.76
CA SER A 13 23.90 2.31 3.62
C SER A 13 23.67 3.53 4.53
N ALA A 14 22.59 3.52 5.31
CA ALA A 14 22.38 4.45 6.42
C ALA A 14 21.32 3.92 7.39
N SER A 15 21.67 2.87 8.13
CA SER A 15 21.33 2.54 9.53
C SER A 15 20.14 3.20 10.26
N VAL A 16 19.00 3.42 9.60
CA VAL A 16 17.69 3.52 10.24
C VAL A 16 16.76 2.75 9.31
N ALA A 17 16.55 1.47 9.62
CA ALA A 17 15.60 0.64 8.89
C ALA A 17 14.20 1.20 9.13
N LYS A 18 13.76 2.14 8.29
CA LYS A 18 12.38 2.64 8.29
C LYS A 18 11.46 1.45 8.13
N ASN A 19 10.73 1.10 9.19
CA ASN A 19 9.75 0.03 9.11
C ASN A 19 8.63 0.49 8.16
N ARG A 20 8.33 -0.29 7.11
CA ARG A 20 7.35 0.09 6.08
C ARG A 20 6.41 -1.06 5.80
N LEU A 21 5.11 -0.79 5.78
CA LEU A 21 4.09 -1.72 5.33
C LEU A 21 3.80 -1.46 3.86
N LYS A 22 4.13 -2.44 3.01
CA LYS A 22 3.80 -2.41 1.59
C LYS A 22 2.71 -3.43 1.27
N ILE A 23 1.64 -2.99 0.61
CA ILE A 23 0.50 -3.80 0.19
C ILE A 23 0.35 -3.64 -1.32
N LEU A 24 0.24 -4.77 -2.02
CA LEU A 24 -0.05 -4.81 -3.45
C LEU A 24 -1.36 -5.55 -3.66
N LEU A 25 -2.29 -4.89 -4.35
CA LEU A 25 -3.57 -5.46 -4.75
C LEU A 25 -3.59 -5.51 -6.26
N GLU A 26 -3.91 -6.66 -6.81
CA GLU A 26 -4.08 -6.86 -8.24
C GLU A 26 -5.47 -7.43 -8.48
N HIS A 27 -6.21 -6.82 -9.40
CA HIS A 27 -7.57 -7.21 -9.74
C HIS A 27 -7.70 -7.35 -11.25
N GLU A 28 -8.06 -8.54 -11.70
CA GLU A 28 -8.37 -8.85 -13.10
C GLU A 28 -9.85 -8.58 -13.38
N ARG A 29 -10.14 -7.81 -14.42
CA ARG A 29 -11.49 -7.39 -14.78
C ARG A 29 -12.31 -8.54 -15.35
N GLY A 30 -13.37 -8.90 -14.63
CA GLY A 30 -14.47 -9.72 -15.14
C GLY A 30 -15.57 -8.87 -15.78
N GLY A 31 -15.36 -8.42 -17.03
CA GLY A 31 -16.44 -7.94 -17.92
C GLY A 31 -17.16 -6.61 -17.59
N ASN A 32 -17.00 -5.99 -16.41
CA ASN A 32 -17.71 -4.74 -16.06
C ASN A 32 -16.83 -3.68 -15.37
N SER A 33 -16.20 -2.82 -16.19
CA SER A 33 -15.18 -1.84 -15.80
C SER A 33 -15.56 -0.84 -14.71
N SER A 34 -16.84 -0.47 -14.58
CA SER A 34 -17.26 0.55 -13.61
C SER A 34 -17.31 0.00 -12.18
N SER A 35 -17.59 -1.29 -12.02
CA SER A 35 -17.67 -1.95 -10.71
C SER A 35 -16.28 -2.15 -10.11
N ASP A 36 -15.28 -2.43 -10.95
CA ASP A 36 -13.89 -2.63 -10.52
C ASP A 36 -13.28 -1.37 -9.91
N ALA A 37 -13.49 -0.22 -10.56
CA ALA A 37 -12.96 1.06 -10.06
C ALA A 37 -13.55 1.41 -8.69
N LYS A 38 -14.83 1.10 -8.48
CA LYS A 38 -15.50 1.27 -7.20
C LYS A 38 -14.94 0.32 -6.14
N LEU A 39 -14.77 -0.96 -6.49
CA LEU A 39 -14.20 -1.96 -5.58
C LEU A 39 -12.80 -1.58 -5.10
N ILE A 40 -11.90 -1.23 -6.02
CA ILE A 40 -10.53 -0.84 -5.67
C ILE A 40 -10.50 0.42 -4.80
N SER A 41 -11.37 1.39 -5.07
CA SER A 41 -11.46 2.62 -4.27
C SER A 41 -11.98 2.32 -2.85
N SER A 42 -12.98 1.43 -2.71
CA SER A 42 -13.48 1.01 -1.40
C SER A 42 -12.43 0.22 -0.61
N LEU A 43 -11.72 -0.72 -1.27
CA LEU A 43 -10.65 -1.49 -0.62
C LEU A 43 -9.51 -0.60 -0.13
N ARG A 44 -9.15 0.44 -0.91
CA ARG A 44 -8.18 1.45 -0.48
C ARG A 44 -8.60 2.08 0.84
N GLU A 45 -9.83 2.57 0.93
CA GLU A 45 -10.35 3.22 2.14
C GLU A 45 -10.40 2.25 3.32
N ASP A 46 -10.91 1.04 3.11
CA ASP A 46 -11.03 0.02 4.14
C ASP A 46 -9.66 -0.40 4.71
N ILE A 47 -8.66 -0.58 3.83
CA ILE A 47 -7.30 -0.96 4.24
C ILE A 47 -6.66 0.16 5.06
N LEU A 48 -6.74 1.42 4.59
CA LEU A 48 -6.21 2.55 5.34
C LEU A 48 -6.89 2.67 6.71
N ALA A 49 -8.20 2.50 6.77
CA ALA A 49 -8.95 2.50 8.02
C ALA A 49 -8.54 1.35 8.95
N VAL A 50 -8.31 0.15 8.42
CA VAL A 50 -7.82 -1.00 9.21
C VAL A 50 -6.43 -0.71 9.76
N VAL A 51 -5.50 -0.26 8.94
CA VAL A 51 -4.13 0.03 9.38
C VAL A 51 -4.14 1.12 10.45
N ALA A 52 -4.90 2.19 10.25
CA ALA A 52 -5.05 3.28 11.23
C ALA A 52 -5.62 2.84 12.58
N ARG A 53 -6.38 1.72 12.65
CA ARG A 53 -6.86 1.15 13.92
C ARG A 53 -5.78 0.41 14.69
N HIS A 54 -4.73 -0.05 14.03
CA HIS A 54 -3.67 -0.84 14.65
C HIS A 54 -2.39 -0.06 14.87
N ILE A 55 -2.14 0.97 14.06
CA ILE A 55 -0.89 1.72 14.04
C ILE A 55 -1.23 3.20 13.86
N ASN A 56 -0.53 4.08 14.57
CA ASN A 56 -0.66 5.50 14.35
C ASN A 56 0.05 5.87 13.04
N ILE A 57 -0.73 6.05 11.98
CA ILE A 57 -0.21 6.44 10.65
C ILE A 57 -0.23 7.96 10.49
N ASP A 58 0.87 8.50 9.99
CA ASP A 58 0.91 9.88 9.48
C ASP A 58 0.32 9.88 8.05
N PRO A 59 -0.73 10.65 7.76
CA PRO A 59 -1.30 10.76 6.41
C PRO A 59 -0.27 11.14 5.35
N ASP A 60 0.75 11.94 5.71
CA ASP A 60 1.81 12.38 4.79
C ASP A 60 2.84 11.26 4.53
N ALA A 61 2.83 10.20 5.34
CA ALA A 61 3.69 9.03 5.21
C ALA A 61 3.01 7.85 4.48
N VAL A 62 1.85 8.09 3.87
CA VAL A 62 1.12 7.13 3.04
C VAL A 62 1.32 7.45 1.57
N HIS A 63 1.97 6.54 0.85
CA HIS A 63 2.14 6.63 -0.60
C HIS A 63 1.23 5.62 -1.31
N LEU A 64 0.55 6.06 -2.35
CA LEU A 64 -0.43 5.27 -3.09
C LEU A 64 -0.15 5.37 -4.58
N GLU A 65 -0.07 4.23 -5.25
CA GLU A 65 0.09 4.15 -6.69
C GLU A 65 -0.96 3.22 -7.28
N MET A 66 -1.68 3.68 -8.30
CA MET A 66 -2.60 2.85 -9.06
C MET A 66 -2.10 2.75 -10.48
N ASP A 67 -2.00 1.52 -10.97
CA ASP A 67 -1.66 1.22 -12.36
C ASP A 67 -2.78 0.42 -13.00
N ARG A 68 -2.97 0.61 -14.30
CA ARG A 68 -3.97 -0.10 -15.10
C ARG A 68 -3.30 -0.57 -16.37
N THR A 69 -3.11 -1.88 -16.47
CA THR A 69 -2.49 -2.52 -17.61
C THR A 69 -3.43 -3.57 -18.18
N GLY A 70 -3.94 -3.32 -19.39
CA GLY A 70 -4.94 -4.20 -20.03
C GLY A 70 -6.21 -4.32 -19.18
N ASP A 71 -6.57 -5.56 -18.84
CA ASP A 71 -7.71 -5.89 -17.99
C ASP A 71 -7.36 -5.95 -16.50
N THR A 72 -6.10 -5.68 -16.14
CA THR A 72 -5.64 -5.72 -14.75
C THR A 72 -5.53 -4.30 -14.17
N THR A 73 -6.07 -4.13 -12.97
CA THR A 73 -5.84 -2.95 -12.13
C THR A 73 -4.98 -3.33 -10.94
N THR A 74 -3.90 -2.60 -10.73
CA THR A 74 -3.00 -2.78 -9.59
C THR A 74 -3.05 -1.55 -8.68
N LEU A 75 -3.15 -1.76 -7.37
CA LEU A 75 -3.04 -0.73 -6.35
C LEU A 75 -1.90 -1.09 -5.41
N GLY A 76 -0.87 -0.24 -5.38
CA GLY A 76 0.20 -0.26 -4.40
C GLY A 76 -0.08 0.74 -3.28
N ILE A 77 0.09 0.28 -2.05
CA ILE A 77 -0.01 1.09 -0.83
C ILE A 77 1.30 0.90 -0.08
N ASP A 78 1.96 1.99 0.29
CA ASP A 78 3.18 1.97 1.11
C ASP A 78 3.03 2.97 2.25
N ILE A 79 3.18 2.47 3.46
CA ILE A 79 2.95 3.21 4.70
C ILE A 79 4.23 3.14 5.51
N GLU A 80 4.82 4.28 5.82
CA GLU A 80 5.89 4.34 6.82
C GLU A 80 5.29 4.11 8.21
N LEU A 81 5.82 3.12 8.92
CA LEU A 81 5.38 2.75 10.26
C LEU A 81 6.30 3.43 11.29
N PRO A 82 5.75 3.93 12.41
CA PRO A 82 6.56 4.44 13.50
C PRO A 82 7.37 3.31 14.16
N ASP A 83 8.59 3.60 14.59
CA ASP A 83 9.50 2.63 15.23
C ASP A 83 8.98 2.10 16.59
N THR A 84 7.95 2.74 17.15
CA THR A 84 7.49 2.50 18.53
C THR A 84 6.46 1.38 18.69
N ASP A 85 5.84 0.88 17.60
CA ASP A 85 4.65 0.02 17.71
C ASP A 85 4.91 -1.50 17.71
N ILE A 86 6.12 -1.97 17.36
CA ILE A 86 6.42 -3.43 17.32
C ILE A 86 6.76 -4.02 18.71
N ARG A 87 6.79 -3.22 19.79
CA ARG A 87 7.26 -3.66 21.11
C ARG A 87 6.18 -4.08 22.11
N LYS A 88 4.89 -4.10 21.75
CA LYS A 88 3.81 -4.36 22.72
C LYS A 88 3.11 -5.73 22.63
N SER A 89 3.79 -6.75 22.13
CA SER A 89 3.40 -8.15 22.35
C SER A 89 4.61 -8.92 22.91
N ALA A 90 4.73 -8.85 24.24
CA ALA A 90 5.47 -9.81 25.05
C ALA A 90 4.64 -11.09 25.21
#